data_AF-A0A0C2VDE4-F1
#
_entry.id   AF-A0A0C2VDE4-F1
#
_cell.length_a   1.000
_cell.length_b   1.000
_cell.length_c   1.000
_cell.angle_alpha   90.00
_cell.angle_beta   90.00
_cell.angle_gamma   90.00
#
_symmetry.space_group_name_H-M   'P 1'
#
loop_
_entity.id
_entity.type
_entity.pdbx_description
1 polymer ?
#
loop_
_entity_poly.entity_id
_entity_poly.type
_entity_poly.pdbx_seq_one_letter_code
_entity_poly.pdbx_strand_id
1 'polypeptide(L)' 'MASKGDKYRPVVTIVKVKNEVPTVIQVSGKRYVLDHSDTKK' A
#
# COMPACT_ATOMS: atom_id res chain seq x y z
N MET A 1 -7.25 -7.85 18.76
CA MET A 1 -6.55 -6.66 18.25
C MET A 1 -5.31 -7.15 17.50
N ALA A 2 -5.08 -6.70 16.27
CA ALA A 2 -3.85 -7.04 15.57
C ALA A 2 -2.68 -6.29 16.22
N SER A 3 -1.63 -7.02 16.56
CA SER A 3 -0.41 -6.49 17.18
C SER A 3 0.65 -6.18 16.12
N LYS A 4 1.61 -5.31 16.46
CA LYS A 4 2.78 -5.07 15.61
C LYS A 4 3.52 -6.41 15.41
N GLY A 5 3.61 -6.86 14.15
CA GLY A 5 4.23 -8.14 13.77
C GLY A 5 3.25 -9.19 13.26
N ASP A 6 1.95 -9.03 13.52
CA ASP A 6 0.94 -9.94 12.99
C ASP A 6 0.84 -9.81 11.47
N LYS A 7 0.83 -10.96 10.78
CA LYS A 7 0.66 -11.00 9.33
C LYS A 7 -0.81 -10.75 8.99
N TYR A 8 -1.07 -9.57 8.44
CA TYR A 8 -2.38 -9.21 7.89
C TYR A 8 -2.34 -9.31 6.37
N ARG A 9 -3.36 -9.95 5.75
CA ARG A 9 -3.51 -10.05 4.29
C ARG A 9 -4.72 -9.23 3.84
N PRO A 10 -4.59 -7.90 3.67
CA PRO A 10 -5.68 -7.10 3.15
C PRO A 10 -5.92 -7.39 1.67
N VAL A 11 -7.18 -7.29 1.25
CA VAL A 11 -7.50 -7.04 -0.15
C VAL A 11 -7.23 -5.56 -0.41
N VAL A 12 -6.33 -5.27 -1.34
CA VAL A 12 -5.87 -3.93 -1.66
C VAL A 12 -6.42 -3.52 -3.02
N THR A 13 -7.01 -2.34 -3.13
CA THR A 13 -7.40 -1.75 -4.42
C THR A 13 -6.35 -0.74 -4.84
N ILE A 14 -5.81 -0.87 -6.06
CA ILE A 14 -4.91 0.13 -6.64
C ILE A 14 -5.76 1.29 -7.14
N VAL A 15 -5.54 2.48 -6.60
CA VAL A 15 -6.31 3.69 -6.93
C VAL A 15 -5.56 4.54 -7.96
N LYS A 16 -4.23 4.58 -7.88
CA LYS A 16 -3.40 5.37 -8.80
C LYS A 16 -2.11 4.64 -9.12
N VAL A 17 -1.73 4.68 -10.39
CA VAL A 17 -0.46 4.18 -10.91
C VAL A 17 0.29 5.34 -11.57
N LYS A 18 1.61 5.39 -11.43
CA LYS A 18 2.50 6.32 -12.13
C LYS A 18 3.73 5.56 -12.60
N ASN A 19 4.07 5.65 -13.87
CA ASN A 19 5.18 4.91 -14.47
C ASN A 19 5.12 3.41 -14.13
N GLU A 20 3.93 2.81 -14.27
CA GLU A 20 3.67 1.39 -13.95
C GLU A 20 3.80 1.01 -12.46
N VAL A 21 4.14 1.97 -11.58
CA VAL A 21 4.25 1.77 -10.13
C VAL A 21 2.98 2.27 -9.43
N PRO A 22 2.30 1.46 -8.60
CA PRO A 22 1.19 1.91 -7.76
C PRO A 22 1.65 3.01 -6.79
N THR A 23 0.99 4.16 -6.79
CA THR A 23 1.33 5.29 -5.91
C THR A 23 0.27 5.55 -4.85
N VAL A 24 -0.96 5.10 -5.07
CA VAL A 24 -2.06 5.23 -4.12
C VAL A 24 -2.85 3.93 -4.08
N ILE A 25 -3.11 3.45 -2.86
CA ILE A 25 -3.93 2.26 -2.61
C ILE A 25 -5.06 2.56 -1.65
N GLN A 26 -6.09 1.72 -1.70
CA GLN A 26 -7.17 1.70 -0.72
C GLN A 26 -7.17 0.35 0.01
N VAL A 27 -7.18 0.42 1.33
CA VAL A 27 -7.24 -0.73 2.24
C VAL A 27 -8.35 -0.48 3.24
N SER A 28 -9.33 -1.38 3.30
CA SER A 28 -10.47 -1.30 4.23
C SER A 28 -11.18 0.06 4.22
N GLY A 29 -11.39 0.63 3.02
CA GLY A 29 -12.02 1.94 2.81
C GLY A 29 -11.14 3.15 3.12
N LYS A 30 -9.90 2.95 3.58
CA LYS A 30 -8.94 4.02 3.86
C LYS A 30 -7.94 4.16 2.72
N ARG A 31 -7.60 5.40 2.37
CA ARG A 31 -6.68 5.74 1.29
C ARG A 31 -5.26 5.97 1.82
N TYR A 32 -4.28 5.39 1.14
CA TYR A 32 -2.87 5.48 1.51
C TYR A 32 -2.03 5.89 0.30
N VAL A 33 -0.98 6.69 0.54
CA VAL A 33 0.04 7.03 -0.44
C VAL A 33 1.24 6.14 -0.20
N LEU A 34 1.74 5.50 -1.26
CA LEU A 34 2.91 4.63 -1.21
C LEU A 34 4.19 5.46 -1.42
N ASP A 35 5.11 5.33 -0.48
CA ASP A 35 6.46 5.84 -0.61
C ASP A 35 7.39 4.73 -1.13
N HIS A 36 8.05 4.99 -2.26
CA HIS A 36 8.94 4.05 -2.95
C HIS A 36 10.42 4.48 -2.83
N SER A 37 10.77 5.21 -1.76
CA SER A 37 12.15 5.71 -1.59
C SER A 37 13.18 4.59 -1.44
N ASP A 38 12.77 3.42 -0.95
CA ASP A 38 13.65 2.24 -0.78
C ASP A 38 13.91 1.46 -2.07
N THR A 39 13.13 1.71 -3.14
CA THR A 39 13.25 0.97 -4.41
C THR A 39 14.36 1.50 -5.34
N LYS A 40 15.07 2.55 -4.93
CA LYS A 40 16.28 3.03 -5.61
C LYS A 40 17.51 2.41 -4.94
N LYS A 41 17.87 1.19 -5.33
CA LYS A 41 19.19 0.62 -5.06
C LYS A 41 19.79 0.07 -6.34
#